data_AF-A0A965PY50-F1
#
_entry.id   AF-A0A965PY50-F1
#
_cell.length_a   1.000
_cell.length_b   1.000
_cell.length_c   1.000
_cell.angle_alpha   90.00
_cell.angle_beta   90.00
_cell.angle_gamma   90.00
#
_symmetry.space_group_name_H-M   'P 1'
#
loop_
_entity.id
_entity.type
_entity.pdbx_description
1 polymer ?
#
loop_
_entity_poly.entity_id
_entity_poly.type
_entity_poly.pdbx_seq_one_letter_code
_entity_poly.pdbx_strand_id
1 'polypeptide(L)'
;MSLLLLFVGFERLAGWPDRGALTIMLGHTLLGMAYAAVVIESRLQELDRTLEEAAMDLGCRRESVFFLVMLPNMTQALAAAWLLTFTLSFDDVVISEFLSGPGITTLPQVIFGYARRGINPSIYAAAALLMLVVTVCVVVFGLYTARVSRLRAVEQAGSVRDAG
;
A
#
# COMPACT_ATOMS: atom_id res chain seq x y z
N MET A 1 8.27 -13.74 8.82
CA MET A 1 9.59 -14.41 8.73
C MET A 1 9.59 -15.82 9.34
N SER A 2 9.03 -16.04 10.53
CA SER A 2 9.00 -17.38 11.16
C SER A 2 8.11 -18.41 10.44
N LEU A 3 7.03 -17.96 9.78
CA LEU A 3 6.12 -18.83 9.01
C LEU A 3 6.78 -19.37 7.72
N LEU A 4 7.70 -18.59 7.12
CA LEU A 4 8.51 -19.01 5.98
C LEU A 4 9.52 -20.09 6.37
N LEU A 5 10.17 -19.96 7.53
CA LEU A 5 11.10 -20.96 8.05
C LEU A 5 10.40 -22.29 8.38
N LEU A 6 9.15 -22.23 8.86
CA LEU A 6 8.33 -23.42 9.09
C LEU A 6 7.99 -24.14 7.78
N PHE A 7 7.68 -23.40 6.72
CA PHE A 7 7.36 -23.96 5.40
C PHE A 7 8.59 -24.61 4.73
N VAL A 8 9.76 -23.97 4.83
CA VAL A 8 11.06 -24.51 4.35
C VAL A 8 11.51 -25.73 5.16
N GLY A 9 11.24 -25.74 6.47
CA GLY A 9 11.50 -26.89 7.33
C GLY A 9 10.60 -28.09 6.99
N PHE A 10 9.33 -27.84 6.68
CA PHE A 10 8.36 -28.86 6.31
C PHE A 10 8.66 -29.47 4.93
N GLU A 11 9.09 -28.67 3.96
CA GLU A 11 9.55 -29.14 2.65
C GLU A 11 10.76 -30.10 2.76
N ARG A 12 11.74 -29.76 3.62
CA ARG A 12 12.91 -30.62 3.87
C ARG A 12 12.54 -31.96 4.54
N LEU A 13 11.43 -32.03 5.24
CA LEU A 13 11.00 -33.22 5.99
C LEU A 13 9.98 -34.08 5.24
N ALA A 14 9.04 -33.45 4.52
CA ALA A 14 7.87 -34.08 3.94
C ALA A 14 7.88 -34.15 2.40
N GLY A 15 8.83 -33.46 1.72
CA GLY A 15 8.92 -33.45 0.26
C GLY A 15 7.72 -32.80 -0.45
N TRP A 16 6.86 -32.12 0.31
CA TRP A 16 5.66 -31.44 -0.17
C TRP A 16 5.49 -30.14 0.63
N PRO A 17 5.15 -29.00 -0.01
CA PRO A 17 4.81 -28.82 -1.43
C PRO A 17 6.01 -28.42 -2.30
N ASP A 18 5.97 -28.81 -3.58
CA ASP A 18 6.93 -28.33 -4.60
C ASP A 18 6.94 -26.79 -4.62
N ARG A 19 8.12 -26.18 -4.47
CA ARG A 19 8.31 -24.74 -4.60
C ARG A 19 7.90 -24.31 -6.01
N GLY A 20 6.71 -23.73 -6.13
CA GLY A 20 6.08 -23.46 -7.41
C GLY A 20 5.22 -22.18 -7.40
N ALA A 21 4.60 -21.89 -8.54
CA ALA A 21 3.65 -20.77 -8.67
C ALA A 21 2.48 -20.88 -7.67
N LEU A 22 2.05 -22.10 -7.32
CA LEU A 22 0.95 -22.34 -6.37
C LEU A 22 1.30 -21.95 -4.94
N THR A 23 2.50 -22.27 -4.46
CA THR A 23 2.95 -21.84 -3.13
C THR A 23 3.09 -20.32 -3.06
N ILE A 24 3.58 -19.69 -4.13
CA ILE A 24 3.66 -18.23 -4.24
C ILE A 24 2.26 -17.63 -4.17
N MET A 25 1.33 -18.16 -4.96
CA MET A 25 -0.04 -17.68 -5.00
C MET A 25 -0.72 -17.82 -3.63
N LEU A 26 -0.54 -18.93 -2.93
CA LEU A 26 -1.09 -19.14 -1.59
C LEU A 26 -0.47 -18.20 -0.54
N GLY A 27 0.85 -18.02 -0.54
CA GLY A 27 1.51 -17.10 0.39
C GLY A 27 1.06 -15.65 0.18
N HIS A 28 0.96 -15.24 -1.08
CA HIS A 28 0.53 -13.90 -1.45
C HIS A 28 -0.96 -13.66 -1.14
N THR A 29 -1.80 -14.66 -1.39
CA THR A 29 -3.24 -14.59 -1.08
C THR A 29 -3.47 -14.52 0.42
N LEU A 30 -2.74 -15.31 1.22
CA LEU A 30 -2.90 -15.33 2.68
C LEU A 30 -2.46 -14.00 3.31
N LEU A 31 -1.34 -13.44 2.85
CA LEU A 31 -0.84 -12.14 3.31
C LEU A 31 -1.78 -11.02 2.88
N GLY A 32 -2.16 -10.98 1.60
CA GLY A 32 -3.08 -9.97 1.08
C GLY A 32 -4.44 -10.02 1.79
N MET A 33 -4.94 -11.23 2.09
CA MET A 33 -6.16 -11.42 2.87
C MET A 33 -6.02 -10.86 4.29
N ALA A 34 -4.90 -11.07 4.98
CA ALA A 34 -4.68 -10.53 6.32
C ALA A 34 -4.72 -9.00 6.34
N TYR A 35 -4.02 -8.33 5.42
CA TYR A 35 -4.04 -6.87 5.31
C TYR A 35 -5.43 -6.34 4.93
N ALA A 36 -6.08 -6.95 3.93
CA ALA A 36 -7.43 -6.58 3.54
C ALA A 36 -8.42 -6.73 4.71
N ALA A 37 -8.29 -7.80 5.52
CA ALA A 37 -9.16 -8.03 6.67
C ALA A 37 -9.04 -6.92 7.72
N VAL A 38 -7.83 -6.47 8.05
CA VAL A 38 -7.61 -5.37 9.00
C VAL A 38 -8.25 -4.06 8.51
N VAL A 39 -8.11 -3.75 7.22
CA VAL A 39 -8.71 -2.53 6.64
C VAL A 39 -10.24 -2.61 6.64
N ILE A 40 -10.80 -3.77 6.26
CA ILE A 40 -12.24 -3.99 6.25
C ILE A 40 -12.81 -3.93 7.68
N GLU A 41 -12.13 -4.52 8.66
CA GLU A 41 -12.54 -4.50 10.07
C GLU A 41 -12.62 -3.07 10.61
N SER A 42 -11.58 -2.26 10.40
CA SER A 42 -11.56 -0.85 10.81
C SER A 42 -12.77 -0.08 10.26
N ARG A 43 -13.18 -0.39 9.02
CA ARG A 43 -14.30 0.29 8.35
C ARG A 43 -15.66 -0.25 8.76
N LEU A 44 -15.76 -1.52 9.15
CA LEU A 44 -16.96 -2.05 9.80
C LEU A 44 -17.21 -1.40 11.16
N GLN A 45 -16.15 -1.14 11.94
CA GLN A 45 -16.25 -0.51 13.26
C GLN A 45 -16.69 0.95 13.17
N GLU A 46 -16.35 1.64 12.08
CA GLU A 46 -16.79 3.01 11.80
C GLU A 46 -18.21 3.10 11.22
N LEU A 47 -18.82 1.97 10.83
CA LEU A 47 -20.14 1.96 10.22
C LEU A 47 -21.22 2.20 11.30
N ASP A 48 -22.04 3.22 11.09
CA ASP A 48 -23.13 3.53 12.01
C ASP A 48 -24.23 2.46 11.93
N ARG A 49 -24.38 1.68 13.01
CA ARG A 49 -25.40 0.63 13.15
C ARG A 49 -26.82 1.17 13.04
N THR A 50 -27.02 2.45 13.29
CA THR A 50 -28.34 3.10 13.21
C THR A 50 -28.94 3.00 11.80
N LEU A 51 -28.11 2.96 10.75
CA LEU A 51 -28.56 2.76 9.37
C LEU A 51 -29.02 1.33 9.08
N GLU A 52 -28.40 0.33 9.73
CA GLU A 52 -28.80 -1.08 9.62
C GLU A 52 -30.14 -1.30 10.34
N GLU A 53 -30.27 -0.77 11.56
CA GLU A 53 -31.47 -0.86 12.38
C GLU A 53 -32.68 -0.18 11.71
N ALA A 54 -32.50 1.03 11.18
CA ALA A 54 -33.56 1.72 10.45
C ALA A 54 -34.03 0.98 9.18
N ALA A 55 -33.12 0.30 8.48
CA ALA A 55 -33.48 -0.50 7.31
C ALA A 55 -34.26 -1.77 7.71
N MET A 56 -33.90 -2.40 8.83
CA MET A 56 -34.64 -3.53 9.40
C MET A 56 -36.01 -3.11 9.92
N ASP A 57 -36.13 -1.93 10.52
CA ASP A 57 -37.40 -1.36 11.00
C ASP A 57 -38.39 -1.07 9.85
N LEU A 58 -37.88 -0.72 8.66
CA LEU A 58 -38.66 -0.58 7.43
C LEU A 58 -39.07 -1.93 6.80
N GLY A 59 -38.73 -3.05 7.43
CA GLY A 59 -39.09 -4.40 6.99
C GLY A 59 -38.07 -5.06 6.05
N CYS A 60 -36.87 -4.51 5.89
CA CYS A 60 -35.84 -5.16 5.10
C CYS A 60 -35.28 -6.38 5.83
N ARG A 61 -35.15 -7.49 5.10
CA ARG A 61 -34.48 -8.70 5.59
C ARG A 61 -32.97 -8.47 5.70
N ARG A 62 -32.31 -9.08 6.68
CA ARG A 62 -30.91 -8.82 7.05
C ARG A 62 -29.91 -9.00 5.90
N GLU A 63 -30.10 -10.01 5.06
CA GLU A 63 -29.29 -10.17 3.84
C GLU A 63 -29.54 -9.07 2.80
N SER A 64 -30.77 -8.57 2.65
CA SER A 64 -31.04 -7.43 1.78
C SER A 64 -30.37 -6.15 2.30
N VAL A 65 -30.40 -5.90 3.62
CA VAL A 65 -29.72 -4.74 4.24
C VAL A 65 -28.21 -4.81 4.02
N PHE A 66 -27.61 -6.01 4.06
CA PHE A 66 -26.20 -6.19 3.75
C PHE A 66 -25.86 -5.74 2.32
N PHE A 67 -26.57 -6.23 1.31
CA PHE A 67 -26.27 -5.92 -0.09
C PHE A 67 -26.71 -4.51 -0.52
N LEU A 68 -27.81 -3.97 0.02
CA LEU A 68 -28.35 -2.66 -0.37
C LEU A 68 -27.82 -1.48 0.46
N VAL A 69 -27.37 -1.70 1.69
CA VAL A 69 -27.00 -0.61 2.61
C VAL A 69 -25.55 -0.73 3.07
N MET A 70 -25.15 -1.86 3.66
CA MET A 70 -23.77 -2.03 4.14
C MET A 70 -22.76 -2.03 2.98
N LEU A 71 -23.01 -2.86 1.96
CA LEU A 71 -22.04 -3.08 0.88
C LEU A 71 -21.75 -1.79 0.08
N PRO A 72 -22.75 -0.98 -0.34
CA PRO A 72 -22.51 0.31 -0.98
C PRO A 72 -21.76 1.30 -0.09
N ASN A 73 -22.10 1.37 1.20
CA ASN A 73 -21.46 2.27 2.15
C ASN A 73 -19.98 1.89 2.39
N MET A 74 -19.68 0.59 2.32
CA MET A 74 -18.33 0.06 2.39
C MET A 74 -17.55 0.08 1.06
N THR A 75 -18.15 0.42 -0.08
CA THR A 75 -17.45 0.39 -1.38
C THR A 75 -16.18 1.24 -1.41
N GLN A 76 -16.20 2.42 -0.80
CA GLN A 76 -15.02 3.30 -0.69
C GLN A 76 -13.90 2.67 0.14
N ALA A 77 -14.28 1.98 1.22
CA ALA A 77 -13.37 1.22 2.06
C ALA A 77 -12.78 0.01 1.32
N LEU A 78 -13.60 -0.73 0.58
CA LEU A 78 -13.14 -1.84 -0.25
C LEU A 78 -12.18 -1.37 -1.34
N ALA A 79 -12.45 -0.23 -1.97
CA ALA A 79 -11.56 0.34 -2.98
C ALA A 79 -10.19 0.71 -2.39
N ALA A 80 -10.17 1.32 -1.19
CA ALA A 80 -8.92 1.63 -0.48
C ALA A 80 -8.16 0.35 -0.06
N ALA A 81 -8.86 -0.66 0.48
CA ALA A 81 -8.28 -1.94 0.83
C ALA A 81 -7.70 -2.68 -0.40
N TRP A 82 -8.40 -2.61 -1.52
CA TRP A 82 -7.96 -3.19 -2.79
C TRP A 82 -6.69 -2.51 -3.31
N LEU A 83 -6.65 -1.18 -3.33
CA LEU A 83 -5.47 -0.40 -3.75
C LEU A 83 -4.26 -0.67 -2.84
N LEU A 84 -4.47 -0.73 -1.52
CA LEU A 84 -3.41 -1.06 -0.57
C LEU A 84 -2.86 -2.47 -0.80
N THR A 85 -3.76 -3.46 -0.91
CA THR A 85 -3.37 -4.86 -1.12
C THR A 85 -2.69 -5.06 -2.47
N PHE A 86 -3.16 -4.38 -3.52
CA PHE A 86 -2.54 -4.37 -4.85
C PHE A 86 -1.14 -3.75 -4.83
N THR A 87 -0.98 -2.63 -4.11
CA THR A 87 0.32 -1.95 -3.97
C THR A 87 1.31 -2.82 -3.21
N LEU A 88 0.89 -3.40 -2.08
CA LEU A 88 1.69 -4.36 -1.32
C LEU A 88 2.04 -5.60 -2.16
N SER A 89 1.10 -6.04 -3.02
CA SER A 89 1.32 -7.17 -3.90
C SER A 89 2.41 -6.91 -4.94
N PHE A 90 2.45 -5.69 -5.48
CA PHE A 90 3.47 -5.26 -6.44
C PHE A 90 4.85 -5.07 -5.81
N ASP A 91 4.92 -4.71 -4.53
CA ASP A 91 6.17 -4.40 -3.80
C ASP A 91 6.84 -5.66 -3.18
N ASP A 92 6.16 -6.79 -3.12
CA ASP A 92 6.65 -7.97 -2.40
C ASP A 92 7.64 -8.84 -3.22
N VAL A 93 8.81 -8.25 -3.50
CA VAL A 93 9.98 -8.95 -4.05
C VAL A 93 10.53 -9.96 -3.04
N VAL A 94 10.35 -9.72 -1.74
CA VAL A 94 10.89 -10.54 -0.65
C VAL A 94 10.24 -11.93 -0.66
N ILE A 95 8.90 -12.03 -0.66
CA ILE A 95 8.21 -13.33 -0.69
C ILE A 95 8.46 -14.04 -2.02
N SER A 96 8.49 -13.32 -3.15
CA SER A 96 8.83 -13.93 -4.42
C SER A 96 10.25 -14.50 -4.43
N GLU A 97 11.25 -13.81 -3.88
CA GLU A 97 12.63 -14.30 -3.85
C GLU A 97 12.79 -15.52 -2.94
N PHE A 98 12.06 -15.59 -1.82
CA PHE A 98 12.15 -16.69 -0.85
C PHE A 98 11.31 -17.92 -1.21
N LEU A 99 10.22 -17.74 -1.97
CA LEU A 99 9.30 -18.82 -2.32
C LEU A 99 9.42 -19.30 -3.77
N SER A 100 10.11 -18.56 -4.64
CA SER A 100 10.51 -19.04 -5.96
C SER A 100 11.54 -20.17 -5.83
N GLY A 101 11.11 -21.39 -6.13
CA GLY A 101 12.00 -22.52 -6.39
C GLY A 101 12.79 -22.35 -7.69
N PRO A 102 13.81 -23.20 -7.94
CA PRO A 102 14.65 -23.10 -9.13
C PRO A 102 13.78 -23.15 -10.40
N GLY A 103 13.83 -22.10 -11.22
CA GLY A 103 13.16 -22.06 -12.52
C GLY A 103 11.86 -21.26 -12.61
N ILE A 104 11.36 -20.68 -11.50
CA ILE A 104 10.23 -19.73 -11.56
C ILE A 104 10.74 -18.33 -11.26
N THR A 105 10.74 -17.47 -12.26
CA THR A 105 11.11 -16.06 -12.13
C THR A 105 9.87 -15.21 -12.31
N THR A 106 9.42 -14.53 -11.26
CA THR A 106 8.36 -13.53 -11.36
C THR A 106 8.93 -12.24 -11.97
N LEU A 107 8.07 -11.40 -12.52
CA LEU A 107 8.46 -10.13 -13.16
C LEU A 107 9.35 -9.24 -12.25
N PRO A 108 9.07 -9.09 -10.94
CA PRO A 108 9.94 -8.35 -10.01
C PRO A 108 11.31 -9.00 -9.79
N GLN A 109 11.38 -10.33 -9.76
CA GLN A 109 12.61 -11.08 -9.56
C GLN A 109 13.55 -10.98 -10.77
N VAL A 110 12.98 -10.90 -11.98
CA VAL A 110 13.71 -10.60 -13.21
C VAL A 110 14.24 -9.16 -13.18
N ILE A 111 13.43 -8.18 -12.77
CA ILE A 111 13.86 -6.77 -12.63
C ILE A 111 14.97 -6.64 -11.58
N PHE A 112 14.84 -7.28 -10.42
CA PHE A 112 15.85 -7.28 -9.36
C PHE A 112 17.12 -8.03 -9.80
N GLY A 113 16.97 -9.12 -10.57
CA GLY A 113 18.06 -9.83 -11.21
C GLY A 113 18.83 -8.99 -12.24
N TYR A 114 18.13 -8.20 -13.07
CA TYR A 114 18.75 -7.22 -13.98
C TYR A 114 19.44 -6.10 -13.21
N ALA A 115 18.84 -5.61 -12.13
CA ALA A 115 19.43 -4.63 -11.23
C ALA A 115 20.76 -5.10 -10.63
N ARG A 116 20.81 -6.37 -10.20
CA ARG A 116 21.96 -6.92 -9.47
C ARG A 116 23.01 -7.59 -10.35
N ARG A 117 22.67 -8.05 -11.57
CA ARG A 117 23.63 -8.64 -12.53
C ARG A 117 24.20 -7.66 -13.55
N GLY A 118 23.75 -6.41 -13.58
CA GLY A 118 24.45 -5.38 -14.36
C GLY A 118 23.56 -4.26 -14.89
N ILE A 119 22.89 -3.53 -14.01
CA ILE A 119 22.68 -2.10 -14.28
C ILE A 119 24.05 -1.46 -14.08
N ASN A 120 24.63 -0.86 -15.14
CA ASN A 120 25.89 -0.12 -15.03
C ASN A 120 25.83 0.78 -13.78
N PRO A 121 26.86 0.79 -12.90
CA PRO A 121 26.91 1.68 -11.73
C PRO A 121 26.61 3.15 -12.06
N SER A 122 26.81 3.55 -13.32
CA SER A 122 26.46 4.85 -13.86
C SER A 122 24.96 5.17 -13.82
N ILE A 123 24.06 4.20 -13.94
CA ILE A 123 22.60 4.43 -13.88
C ILE A 123 22.17 4.72 -12.44
N TYR A 124 22.73 4.02 -11.46
CA TYR A 124 22.51 4.35 -10.04
C TYR A 124 23.09 5.72 -9.67
N ALA A 125 24.27 6.07 -10.20
CA ALA A 125 24.84 7.40 -10.03
C ALA A 125 23.97 8.49 -10.68
N ALA A 126 23.43 8.24 -11.87
CA ALA A 126 22.53 9.17 -12.56
C ALA A 126 21.19 9.34 -11.81
N ALA A 127 20.62 8.25 -11.29
CA ALA A 127 19.40 8.29 -10.47
C ALA A 127 19.61 9.07 -9.17
N ALA A 128 20.75 8.85 -8.49
CA ALA A 128 21.12 9.59 -7.28
C ALA A 128 21.35 11.09 -7.58
N LEU A 129 21.99 11.41 -8.71
CA LEU A 129 22.20 12.78 -9.16
C LEU A 129 20.87 13.48 -9.48
N LEU A 130 19.96 12.79 -10.19
CA LEU A 130 18.64 13.32 -10.51
C LEU A 130 17.82 13.58 -9.24
N MET A 131 17.82 12.63 -8.30
CA MET A 131 17.18 12.82 -7.00
C MET A 131 17.75 14.03 -6.26
N LEU A 132 19.08 14.16 -6.19
CA LEU A 132 19.74 15.29 -5.55
C LEU A 132 19.27 16.62 -6.17
N VAL A 133 19.23 16.71 -7.50
CA VAL A 133 18.80 17.92 -8.22
C VAL A 133 17.33 18.26 -7.90
N VAL A 134 16.43 17.28 -7.99
CA VAL A 134 15.01 17.48 -7.71
C VAL A 134 14.81 17.92 -6.25
N THR A 135 15.48 17.25 -5.30
CA THR A 135 15.44 17.62 -3.88
C THR A 135 15.92 19.05 -3.65
N VAL A 136 17.04 19.44 -4.26
CA VAL A 136 17.57 20.81 -4.14
C VAL A 136 16.58 21.83 -4.74
N CYS A 137 16.02 21.56 -5.92
CA CYS A 137 15.02 22.44 -6.54
C CYS A 137 13.79 22.62 -5.64
N VAL A 138 13.27 21.54 -5.07
CA VAL A 138 12.11 21.57 -4.17
C VAL A 138 12.43 22.35 -2.89
N VAL A 139 13.60 22.12 -2.28
CA VAL A 139 14.02 22.84 -1.08
C VAL A 139 14.19 24.33 -1.36
N VAL A 140 14.86 24.69 -2.46
CA VAL A 140 15.05 26.10 -2.85
C VAL A 140 13.70 26.76 -3.15
N PHE A 141 12.81 26.10 -3.88
CA PHE A 141 11.47 26.60 -4.15
C PHE A 141 10.63 26.74 -2.87
N GLY A 142 10.71 25.77 -1.96
CA GLY A 142 10.07 25.82 -0.65
C GLY A 142 10.58 26.97 0.22
N LEU A 143 11.90 27.21 0.22
CA LEU A 143 12.49 28.35 0.92
C LEU A 143 12.11 29.69 0.27
N TYR A 144 12.08 29.77 -1.06
CA TYR A 144 11.64 30.97 -1.77
C TYR A 144 10.18 31.31 -1.45
N THR A 145 9.28 30.32 -1.55
CA THR A 145 7.87 30.49 -1.22
C THR A 145 7.66 30.82 0.26
N ALA A 146 8.41 30.20 1.17
CA ALA A 146 8.38 30.51 2.61
C ALA A 146 8.89 31.94 2.93
N ARG A 147 9.84 32.46 2.15
CA ARG A 147 10.32 33.85 2.28
C ARG A 147 9.29 34.84 1.75
N VAL A 148 8.67 34.55 0.61
CA VAL A 148 7.63 35.38 0.01
C VAL A 148 6.36 35.42 0.88
N SER A 149 5.96 34.29 1.46
CA SER A 149 4.82 34.23 2.37
C SER A 149 5.07 34.99 3.68
N ARG A 150 6.30 34.97 4.22
CA ARG A 150 6.68 35.79 5.38
C ARG A 150 6.64 37.29 5.09
N LEU A 151 7.07 37.73 3.91
CA LEU A 151 7.01 39.14 3.52
C LEU A 151 5.56 39.63 3.40
N ARG A 152 4.68 38.83 2.78
CA ARG A 152 3.24 39.13 2.68
C ARG A 152 2.54 39.15 4.05
N ALA A 153 2.94 38.27 4.97
CA ALA A 153 2.39 38.26 6.33
C ALA A 153 2.79 39.51 7.15
N VAL A 154 3.99 40.05 6.92
CA VAL A 154 4.43 41.31 7.56
C VAL A 154 3.70 42.52 6.99
N GLU A 155 3.44 42.54 5.68
CA GLU A 155 2.71 43.62 5.00
C GLU A 155 1.24 43.69 5.43
N GLN A 156 0.57 42.53 5.60
CA GLN A 156 -0.79 42.45 6.14
C GLN A 156 -0.88 42.85 7.62
N ALA A 157 0.15 42.57 8.42
CA ALA A 157 0.20 43.01 9.82
C ALA A 157 0.38 44.54 9.96
N GLY A 158 0.98 45.19 8.95
CA GLY A 158 1.10 46.66 8.87
C GLY A 158 -0.23 47.33 8.54
N SER A 159 -0.97 46.82 7.54
CA SER A 159 -2.25 47.41 7.11
C SER A 159 -3.36 47.36 8.15
N VAL A 160 -3.32 46.40 9.09
CA VAL A 160 -4.29 46.31 10.21
C VAL A 160 -4.00 47.35 11.30
N ARG A 161 -2.76 47.82 11.42
CA ARG A 161 -2.36 48.78 12.46
C ARG A 161 -2.57 50.25 12.05
N ASP A 162 -2.59 50.52 10.75
CA ASP A 162 -2.85 51.85 10.20
C ASP A 162 -4.36 52.14 9.95
N ALA A 163 -5.21 51.12 10.10
CA ALA A 163 -6.66 51.21 9.88
C ALA A 163 -7.49 51.32 11.19
N GLY A 164 -6.85 51.45 12.35
CA GLY A 164 -7.49 51.68 13.66
C GLY A 164 -7.01 52.98 14.29
#